data_AF-A0A946NA19-F1
#
_entry.id   AF-A0A946NA19-F1
#
_cell.length_a   1.000
_cell.length_b   1.000
_cell.length_c   1.000
_cell.angle_alpha   90.00
_cell.angle_beta   90.00
_cell.angle_gamma   90.00
#
_symmetry.space_group_name_H-M   'P 1'
#
loop_
_entity.id
_entity.type
_entity.pdbx_description
1 polymer ?
#
loop_
_entity_poly.entity_id
_entity_poly.type
_entity_poly.pdbx_seq_one_letter_code
_entity_poly.pdbx_strand_id
1 'polypeptide(L)'
;MASVLTKLFYIMDAVFKYMNGFFKGLMGLIMTVLGLAITVTFLFGADGFMGLDVIGNIVGVINGLAAEGFVGLIGILIVWSLISGK
;
A
#
# COMPACT_ATOMS: atom_id res chain seq x y z
N MET A 1 -0.23 -15.17 34.33
CA MET A 1 0.84 -14.68 33.44
C MET A 1 0.89 -15.41 32.10
N ALA A 2 1.02 -16.74 32.07
CA ALA A 2 1.14 -17.50 30.80
C ALA A 2 0.00 -17.25 29.80
N SER A 3 -1.26 -17.20 30.26
CA SER A 3 -2.44 -16.95 29.41
C SER A 3 -2.49 -15.55 28.77
N VAL A 4 -1.94 -14.53 29.45
CA VAL A 4 -1.92 -13.15 28.94
C VAL A 4 -0.87 -13.01 27.85
N LEU A 5 0.30 -13.63 28.04
CA LEU A 5 1.36 -13.68 27.04
C LEU A 5 0.93 -14.39 25.75
N THR A 6 0.16 -15.48 25.85
CA THR A 6 -0.35 -16.18 24.66
C THR A 6 -1.36 -15.34 23.88
N LYS A 7 -2.23 -14.59 24.58
CA LYS A 7 -3.17 -13.66 23.94
C LYS A 7 -2.44 -12.52 23.23
N LEU A 8 -1.40 -11.96 23.83
CA LEU A 8 -0.56 -10.92 23.22
C LEU A 8 0.11 -11.42 21.94
N PHE A 9 0.69 -12.62 21.96
CA PHE A 9 1.26 -13.25 20.77
C PHE A 9 0.22 -13.44 19.66
N TYR A 10 -0.97 -13.95 20.01
CA TYR A 10 -2.04 -14.18 19.03
C TYR A 10 -2.57 -12.87 18.41
N ILE A 11 -2.68 -11.80 19.21
CA ILE A 11 -3.06 -10.47 18.72
C ILE A 11 -1.99 -9.91 17.77
N MET A 12 -0.71 -10.07 18.12
CA MET A 12 0.41 -9.63 17.29
C MET A 12 0.41 -10.35 15.93
N ASP A 13 0.25 -11.67 15.92
CA ASP A 13 0.17 -12.46 14.68
C ASP A 13 -1.05 -12.06 13.83
N ALA A 14 -2.19 -11.79 14.45
CA ALA A 14 -3.39 -11.34 13.76
C ALA A 14 -3.19 -9.96 13.11
N VAL A 15 -2.55 -9.01 13.82
CA VAL A 15 -2.23 -7.68 13.30
C VAL A 15 -1.25 -7.77 12.12
N PHE A 16 -0.19 -8.56 12.24
CA PHE A 16 0.76 -8.77 11.13
C PHE A 16 0.11 -9.41 9.91
N LYS A 17 -0.79 -10.38 10.12
CA LYS A 17 -1.53 -11.03 9.03
C LYS A 17 -2.46 -10.04 8.33
N TYR A 18 -3.18 -9.21 9.08
CA TYR A 18 -4.06 -8.17 8.53
C TYR A 18 -3.26 -7.14 7.73
N MET A 19 -2.14 -6.65 8.27
CA MET A 19 -1.24 -5.74 7.56
C MET A 19 -0.67 -6.34 6.28
N ASN A 20 -0.18 -7.59 6.33
CA ASN A 20 0.35 -8.26 5.16
C ASN A 20 -0.74 -8.44 4.08
N GLY A 21 -1.98 -8.74 4.50
CA GLY A 21 -3.13 -8.77 3.59
C GLY A 21 -3.42 -7.41 2.94
N PHE A 22 -3.39 -6.33 3.72
CA PHE A 22 -3.56 -4.97 3.23
C PHE A 22 -2.46 -4.57 2.24
N PHE A 23 -1.19 -4.77 2.58
CA PHE A 23 -0.05 -4.47 1.68
C PHE A 23 -0.08 -5.33 0.41
N LYS A 24 -0.47 -6.60 0.50
CA LYS A 24 -0.66 -7.44 -0.70
C LYS A 24 -1.80 -6.93 -1.58
N GLY A 25 -2.91 -6.51 -0.99
CA GLY A 25 -4.02 -5.90 -1.73
C GLY A 25 -3.62 -4.58 -2.39
N LEU A 26 -2.89 -3.73 -1.66
CA LEU A 26 -2.36 -2.46 -2.14
C LEU A 26 -1.32 -2.65 -3.27
N MET A 27 -0.37 -3.56 -3.10
CA MET A 27 0.60 -3.91 -4.12
C MET A 27 -0.09 -4.54 -5.34
N GLY A 28 -1.13 -5.36 -5.12
CA GLY A 28 -1.96 -5.90 -6.20
C GLY A 28 -2.64 -4.79 -7.01
N LEU A 29 -3.18 -3.76 -6.35
CA LEU A 29 -3.76 -2.58 -6.99
C LEU A 29 -2.71 -1.77 -7.76
N ILE A 30 -1.51 -1.57 -7.19
CA ILE A 30 -0.43 -0.87 -7.88
C ILE A 30 0.00 -1.65 -9.13
N MET A 31 0.16 -2.97 -9.03
CA MET A 31 0.55 -3.82 -10.15
C MET A 31 -0.48 -3.83 -11.29
N THR A 32 -1.78 -3.79 -10.98
CA THR A 32 -2.83 -3.67 -12.01
C THR A 32 -2.85 -2.29 -12.66
N VAL A 33 -2.67 -1.22 -11.89
CA VAL A 33 -2.58 0.16 -12.41
C VAL A 33 -1.33 0.34 -13.27
N LEU A 34 -0.19 -0.21 -12.88
CA LEU A 34 1.03 -0.23 -13.67
C LEU A 34 0.85 -1.01 -14.97
N GLY A 35 0.21 -2.18 -14.92
CA GLY A 35 -0.13 -2.96 -16.10
C GLY A 35 -0.98 -2.16 -17.09
N LEU A 36 -2.00 -1.46 -16.59
CA LEU A 36 -2.83 -0.55 -17.39
C LEU A 36 -2.02 0.60 -17.99
N ALA A 37 -1.11 1.20 -17.22
CA ALA A 37 -0.23 2.28 -17.69
C ALA A 37 0.66 1.84 -18.86
N ILE A 38 1.26 0.65 -18.73
CA ILE A 38 2.12 0.06 -19.77
C ILE A 38 1.29 -0.24 -21.02
N THR A 39 0.09 -0.82 -20.87
CA THR A 39 -0.80 -1.12 -22.01
C THR A 39 -1.22 0.14 -22.75
N VAL A 40 -1.56 1.22 -22.04
CA VAL A 40 -1.93 2.51 -22.67
C VAL A 40 -0.74 3.12 -23.42
N THR A 41 0.45 3.08 -22.82
CA THR A 41 1.69 3.57 -23.46
C THR A 41 2.01 2.79 -24.74
N PHE A 42 1.81 1.46 -24.70
CA PHE A 42 2.08 0.58 -25.83
C PHE A 42 1.08 0.76 -26.98
N LEU A 43 -0.20 1.01 -26.66
CA LEU A 43 -1.26 1.14 -27.66
C LEU A 43 -1.34 2.54 -28.31
N PHE A 44 -0.96 3.60 -27.60
CA PHE A 44 -1.18 4.98 -28.04
C PHE A 44 0.08 5.84 -28.17
N GLY A 45 1.26 5.31 -27.81
CA GLY A 45 2.53 6.04 -27.88
C GLY A 45 2.68 7.10 -26.79
N ALA A 46 3.83 7.80 -26.79
CA ALA A 46 4.19 8.80 -25.77
C ALA A 46 3.27 10.04 -25.76
N ASP A 47 2.53 10.28 -26.85
CA ASP A 47 1.66 11.45 -27.02
C ASP A 47 0.20 11.22 -26.53
N GLY A 48 -0.09 10.05 -25.95
CA GLY A 48 -1.31 9.79 -25.20
C GLY A 48 -2.58 9.58 -26.04
N PHE A 49 -3.56 8.91 -25.45
CA PHE A 49 -4.90 8.77 -26.03
C PHE A 49 -5.62 10.12 -25.95
N MET A 50 -5.87 10.75 -27.10
CA MET A 50 -6.69 11.97 -27.22
C MET A 50 -6.19 13.19 -26.41
N GLY A 51 -4.87 13.37 -26.26
CA GLY A 51 -4.31 14.52 -25.55
C GLY A 51 -4.42 14.47 -24.02
N LEU A 52 -4.86 13.34 -23.48
CA LEU A 52 -4.73 13.04 -22.06
C LEU A 52 -3.36 12.41 -21.81
N ASP A 53 -2.53 13.08 -21.03
CA ASP A 53 -1.30 12.51 -20.49
C ASP A 53 -1.66 11.46 -19.42
N VAL A 54 -1.96 10.25 -19.89
CA VAL A 54 -2.31 9.12 -19.03
C VAL A 54 -1.11 8.70 -18.18
N ILE A 55 0.11 8.89 -18.69
CA ILE A 55 1.33 8.58 -17.95
C ILE A 55 1.48 9.54 -16.78
N GLY A 56 1.38 10.85 -17.01
CA GLY A 56 1.44 11.88 -15.96
C GLY A 56 0.38 11.70 -14.89
N ASN A 57 -0.86 11.35 -15.28
CA ASN A 57 -1.93 11.07 -14.32
C ASN A 57 -1.66 9.82 -13.48
N ILE A 58 -1.16 8.74 -14.06
CA ILE A 58 -0.85 7.51 -13.33
C ILE A 58 0.38 7.69 -12.44
N VAL A 59 1.43 8.37 -12.93
CA VAL A 59 2.60 8.74 -12.12
C VAL A 59 2.19 9.64 -10.96
N GLY A 60 1.24 10.56 -11.15
CA GLY A 60 0.65 11.36 -10.08
C GLY A 60 -0.05 10.52 -9.01
N VAL A 61 -0.85 9.52 -9.42
CA VAL A 61 -1.49 8.59 -8.48
C VAL A 61 -0.46 7.72 -7.74
N ILE A 62 0.57 7.24 -8.42
CA ILE A 62 1.66 6.45 -7.81
C ILE A 62 2.42 7.30 -6.79
N ASN A 63 2.75 8.54 -7.13
CA ASN A 63 3.44 9.45 -6.22
C ASN A 63 2.58 9.81 -4.99
N GLY A 64 1.28 10.01 -5.19
CA GLY A 64 0.32 10.19 -4.09
C GLY A 64 0.25 8.97 -3.19
N LEU A 65 0.16 7.78 -3.77
CA LEU A 65 0.09 6.53 -3.01
C LEU A 65 1.42 6.18 -2.32
N ALA A 66 2.56 6.54 -2.91
CA ALA A 66 3.87 6.40 -2.30
C ALA A 66 4.05 7.35 -1.09
N ALA A 67 3.55 8.59 -1.20
CA ALA A 67 3.52 9.55 -0.09
C ALA A 67 2.60 9.06 1.05
N GLU A 68 1.38 8.63 0.72
CA GLU A 68 0.39 8.11 1.67
C GLU A 68 0.82 6.76 2.28
N GLY A 69 1.54 5.91 1.53
CA GLY A 69 2.04 4.62 2.00
C GLY A 69 3.06 4.75 3.14
N PHE A 70 3.90 5.80 3.10
CA PHE A 70 4.81 6.14 4.19
C PHE A 70 4.04 6.60 5.45
N VAL A 71 2.97 7.39 5.27
CA VAL A 71 2.07 7.79 6.36
C VAL A 71 1.40 6.57 7.00
N GLY A 72 1.00 5.57 6.20
CA GLY A 72 0.50 4.29 6.70
C GLY A 72 1.52 3.52 7.55
N LEU A 73 2.80 3.48 7.14
CA LEU A 73 3.88 2.88 7.90
C LEU A 73 4.09 3.60 9.24
N ILE A 74 4.13 4.94 9.22
CA ILE A 74 4.24 5.79 10.43
C ILE A 74 3.06 5.54 11.37
N GLY A 75 1.83 5.46 10.85
CA GLY A 75 0.63 5.18 11.65
C GLY A 75 0.72 3.86 12.41
N ILE A 76 1.26 2.82 11.78
CA ILE A 76 1.45 1.51 12.43
C ILE A 76 2.56 1.57 13.48
N LEU A 77 3.65 2.28 13.23
CA LEU A 77 4.71 2.49 14.23
C LEU A 77 4.19 3.23 15.46
N ILE A 78 3.28 4.20 15.26
CA ILE A 78 2.60 4.90 16.36
C ILE A 78 1.71 3.94 17.15
N VAL A 79 0.87 3.15 16.48
CA VAL A 79 0.01 2.16 17.15
C VAL A 79 0.85 1.12 17.91
N TRP A 80 1.96 0.66 17.32
CA TRP A 80 2.91 -0.23 17.98
C TRP A 80 3.54 0.42 19.22
N SER A 81 3.95 1.69 19.12
CA SER A 81 4.48 2.46 20.25
C SER A 81 3.45 2.61 21.37
N LEU A 82 2.18 2.82 21.04
CA LEU A 82 1.08 2.92 22.01
C LEU A 82 0.74 1.59 22.69
N ILE A 83 0.87 0.47 21.98
CA ILE A 83 0.64 -0.87 22.53
C ILE A 83 1.85 -1.35 23.35
N SER A 84 3.07 -1.05 22.91
CA SER A 84 4.32 -1.52 23.53
C SER A 84 4.83 -0.62 24.65
N GLY A 85 4.29 0.59 24.78
CA GLY A 85 4.59 1.54 25.87
C GLY A 85 3.80 1.28 27.16
N LYS A 86 3.09 0.16 27.26
CA LYS A 86 2.46 -0.38 28.48
C LYS A 86 2.96 -1.80 28.72
#